data_AF-A0A0D1E5B4-F1
#
_entry.id   AF-A0A0D1E5B4-F1
#
_cell.length_a   1.000
_cell.length_b   1.000
_cell.length_c   1.000
_cell.angle_alpha   90.00
_cell.angle_beta   90.00
_cell.angle_gamma   90.00
#
_symmetry.space_group_name_H-M   'P 1'
#
loop_
_entity.id
_entity.type
_entity.pdbx_description
1 polymer ?
#
loop_
_entity_poly.entity_id
_entity_poly.type
_entity_poly.pdbx_seq_one_letter_code
_entity_poly.pdbx_strand_id
1 'polypeptide(L)'
;MDQLSALLFGSSDPSLLTSALQRFAQSIYRNPLNLILLLAIVYVAFPLVRPSSPKSSRWTPTVAEARSHLAAPSDRYTYLPPNHPDTVEWTKYTPRTLAIYDGTGTTDQDGSRILLAINRKVFDVTKGKNFYGPGGPYGNFAGRDASRGMAKQSFDLEMLTPLDKPIDKLEDLTASEVKNMKEWEGHFTGKYGIVGELIDETEA
;
A
#
# COMPACT_ATOMS: atom_id res chain seq x y z
N MET A 1 29.57 -8.01 -44.45
CA MET A 1 28.94 -7.07 -43.49
C MET A 1 29.52 -5.66 -43.62
N ASP A 2 30.75 -5.47 -44.10
CA ASP A 2 31.37 -4.15 -44.24
C ASP A 2 30.72 -3.21 -45.27
N GLN A 3 30.22 -3.71 -46.41
CA GLN A 3 29.59 -2.83 -47.40
C GLN A 3 28.23 -2.25 -46.97
N LEU A 4 27.48 -2.97 -46.13
CA LEU A 4 26.23 -2.47 -45.55
C LEU A 4 26.50 -1.40 -44.46
N SER A 5 27.61 -1.50 -43.74
CA SER A 5 28.04 -0.48 -42.78
C SER A 5 28.45 0.83 -43.46
N ALA A 6 29.12 0.77 -44.61
CA ALA A 6 29.51 1.94 -45.39
C ALA A 6 28.33 2.67 -46.06
N LEU A 7 27.26 1.94 -46.40
CA LEU A 7 26.07 2.49 -47.05
C LEU A 7 25.05 3.06 -46.04
N LEU A 8 25.02 2.52 -44.82
CA LEU A 8 24.19 3.05 -43.73
C LEU A 8 24.86 4.16 -42.92
N PHE A 9 26.20 4.16 -42.80
CA PHE A 9 26.93 5.09 -41.92
C PHE A 9 28.01 5.95 -42.62
N GLY A 10 28.25 5.78 -43.93
CA GLY A 10 29.27 6.52 -44.67
C GLY A 10 30.70 6.14 -44.29
N SER A 11 31.65 6.30 -45.21
CA SER A 11 33.08 6.06 -44.92
C SER A 11 33.60 7.06 -43.89
N SER A 12 34.11 6.55 -42.77
CA SER A 12 34.70 7.36 -41.69
C SER A 12 36.13 7.82 -42.04
N ASP A 13 36.28 8.61 -43.10
CA ASP A 13 37.55 9.26 -43.41
C ASP A 13 37.72 10.54 -42.57
N PRO A 14 38.69 10.61 -41.65
CA PRO A 14 38.86 11.75 -40.75
C PRO A 14 39.20 13.06 -41.49
N SER A 15 39.77 12.97 -42.71
CA SER A 15 40.13 14.11 -43.55
C SER A 15 38.92 14.84 -44.18
N LEU A 16 37.81 14.13 -44.39
CA LEU A 16 36.55 14.72 -44.87
C LEU A 16 35.90 15.57 -43.77
N LEU A 17 35.99 15.10 -42.52
CA LEU A 17 35.48 15.81 -41.35
C LEU A 17 36.28 17.10 -41.11
N THR A 18 37.62 17.04 -41.18
CA THR A 18 38.47 18.23 -41.00
C THR A 18 38.24 19.28 -42.08
N SER A 19 38.09 18.87 -43.33
CA SER A 19 37.83 19.79 -44.45
C SER A 19 36.42 20.39 -44.40
N ALA A 20 35.42 19.62 -43.97
CA ALA A 20 34.07 20.12 -43.72
C ALA A 20 34.05 21.16 -42.58
N LEU A 21 34.73 20.87 -41.46
CA LEU A 21 34.85 21.80 -40.33
C LEU A 21 35.55 23.10 -40.73
N GLN A 22 36.60 23.03 -41.55
CA GLN A 22 37.32 24.20 -42.03
C GLN A 22 36.44 25.10 -42.92
N ARG A 23 35.66 24.51 -43.83
CA ARG A 23 34.70 25.25 -44.67
C ARG A 23 33.59 25.88 -43.82
N PHE A 24 33.09 25.15 -42.83
CA PHE A 24 32.09 25.66 -41.90
C PHE A 24 32.62 26.83 -41.07
N ALA A 25 33.83 26.72 -40.51
CA ALA A 25 34.49 27.79 -39.75
C ALA A 25 34.70 29.05 -40.60
N GLN A 26 35.13 28.89 -41.86
CA GLN A 26 35.25 30.00 -42.80
C GLN A 26 33.89 30.65 -43.12
N SER A 27 32.83 29.84 -43.24
CA SER A 27 31.47 30.31 -43.50
C SER A 27 30.91 31.13 -42.32
N ILE A 28 31.24 30.76 -41.08
CA ILE A 28 30.87 31.52 -39.87
C ILE A 28 31.61 32.86 -39.82
N TYR A 29 32.92 32.86 -40.11
CA TYR A 29 33.74 34.07 -40.01
C TYR A 29 33.40 35.11 -41.09
N ARG A 30 33.09 34.65 -42.31
CA ARG A 30 32.85 35.53 -43.46
C ARG A 30 31.46 36.16 -43.47
N ASN A 31 30.46 35.50 -42.87
CA ASN A 31 29.08 35.98 -42.89
C ASN A 31 28.54 36.15 -41.46
N PRO A 32 28.25 37.39 -41.03
CA PRO A 32 27.77 37.65 -39.67
C PRO A 32 26.42 36.96 -39.38
N LEU A 33 25.60 36.68 -40.40
CA LEU A 33 24.34 35.97 -40.25
C LEU A 33 24.56 34.52 -39.76
N ASN A 34 25.59 33.84 -40.27
CA ASN A 34 25.91 32.47 -39.87
C ASN A 34 26.39 32.40 -38.42
N LEU A 35 27.07 33.43 -37.93
CA LEU A 35 27.43 33.56 -36.52
C LEU A 35 26.19 33.68 -35.63
N ILE A 36 25.21 34.51 -36.02
CA ILE A 36 23.95 34.66 -35.28
C ILE A 36 23.17 33.34 -35.27
N LEU A 37 23.07 32.66 -36.41
CA LEU A 37 22.43 31.36 -36.51
C LEU A 37 23.14 30.30 -35.67
N LEU A 38 24.47 30.28 -35.63
CA LEU A 38 25.24 29.38 -34.78
C LEU A 38 24.90 29.60 -33.29
N LEU A 39 24.86 30.86 -32.84
CA LEU A 39 24.52 31.19 -31.46
C LEU A 39 23.08 30.77 -31.11
N ALA A 40 22.13 30.96 -32.04
CA ALA A 40 20.75 30.49 -31.87
C ALA A 40 20.66 28.96 -31.78
N ILE A 41 21.39 28.24 -32.63
CA ILE A 41 21.46 26.77 -32.59
C ILE A 41 22.06 26.29 -31.27
N VAL A 42 23.16 26.91 -30.81
CA VAL A 42 23.78 26.58 -29.52
C VAL A 42 22.81 26.85 -28.36
N TYR A 43 22.08 27.98 -28.39
CA TYR A 43 21.09 28.30 -27.38
C TYR A 43 19.95 27.27 -27.30
N VAL A 44 19.46 26.78 -28.45
CA VAL A 44 18.39 25.77 -28.51
C VAL A 44 18.93 24.36 -28.17
N ALA A 45 20.17 24.05 -28.56
CA ALA A 45 20.79 22.75 -28.29
C ALA A 45 21.30 22.60 -26.85
N PHE A 46 21.63 23.70 -26.17
CA PHE A 46 22.17 23.69 -24.81
C PHE A 46 21.24 22.98 -23.80
N PRO A 47 19.91 23.21 -23.80
CA PRO A 47 18.95 22.45 -23.00
C PRO A 47 18.90 20.94 -23.29
N LEU A 48 19.33 20.45 -24.47
CA LEU A 48 19.36 19.00 -24.74
C LEU A 48 20.50 18.31 -23.99
N VAL A 49 21.65 18.99 -23.82
CA VAL A 49 22.81 18.45 -23.10
C VAL A 49 22.67 18.67 -21.59
N ARG A 50 22.03 19.77 -21.20
CA ARG A 50 21.72 20.10 -19.80
C ARG A 50 20.23 20.45 -19.68
N PRO A 51 19.35 19.44 -19.57
CA PRO A 51 17.93 19.69 -19.36
C PRO A 51 17.78 20.53 -18.10
N SER A 52 17.28 21.75 -18.28
CA SER A 52 16.96 22.61 -17.15
C SER A 52 15.68 22.07 -16.55
N SER A 53 15.75 21.50 -15.34
CA SER A 53 14.56 21.10 -14.62
C SER A 53 13.67 22.33 -14.46
N PRO A 54 12.43 22.31 -14.98
CA PRO A 54 11.54 23.45 -14.82
C PRO A 54 11.32 23.67 -13.32
N LYS A 55 11.70 24.86 -12.81
CA LYS A 55 11.56 25.23 -11.39
C LYS A 55 10.09 25.42 -10.95
N SER A 56 9.14 25.17 -11.85
CA SER A 56 7.73 25.38 -11.56
C SER A 56 7.20 24.24 -10.71
N SER A 57 6.76 24.56 -9.49
CA SER A 57 5.92 23.71 -8.63
C SER A 57 4.61 23.26 -9.31
N ARG A 58 4.27 23.84 -10.47
CA ARG A 58 3.17 23.41 -11.34
C ARG A 58 3.40 22.02 -11.96
N TRP A 59 4.63 21.72 -12.41
CA TRP A 59 4.93 20.51 -13.20
C TRP A 59 5.75 19.47 -12.43
N THR A 60 6.53 19.88 -11.43
CA THR A 60 7.34 18.96 -10.60
C THR A 60 7.33 19.40 -9.14
N PRO A 61 6.26 19.09 -8.37
CA PRO A 61 6.23 19.39 -6.95
C PRO A 61 7.22 18.52 -6.18
N THR A 62 7.72 19.04 -5.06
CA THR A 62 8.52 18.25 -4.11
C THR A 62 7.63 17.21 -3.43
N VAL A 63 8.18 16.08 -2.95
CA VAL A 63 7.40 15.04 -2.23
C VAL A 63 6.61 15.63 -1.05
N ALA A 64 7.21 16.56 -0.31
CA ALA A 64 6.54 17.26 0.79
C ALA A 64 5.35 18.12 0.30
N GLU A 65 5.50 18.82 -0.82
CA GLU A 65 4.43 19.63 -1.42
C GLU A 65 3.31 18.75 -1.98
N ALA A 66 3.67 17.63 -2.62
CA ALA A 66 2.71 16.64 -3.14
C ALA A 66 1.89 15.96 -2.03
N ARG A 67 2.47 15.81 -0.83
CA ARG A 67 1.79 15.29 0.38
C ARG A 67 1.07 16.37 1.18
N SER A 68 1.32 17.66 0.91
CA SER A 68 0.65 18.75 1.60
C SER A 68 -0.73 19.02 0.97
N HIS A 69 -1.79 18.62 1.65
CA HIS A 69 -3.18 18.67 1.19
C HIS A 69 -3.75 20.09 1.01
N LEU A 70 -2.94 21.13 1.15
CA LEU A 70 -3.38 22.53 1.08
C LEU A 70 -3.33 23.11 -0.35
N ALA A 71 -2.80 22.37 -1.33
CA ALA A 71 -2.57 22.88 -2.68
C ALA A 71 -3.02 21.90 -3.78
N ALA A 72 -4.16 21.25 -3.61
CA ALA A 72 -4.90 20.72 -4.74
C ALA A 72 -5.95 21.75 -5.19
N PRO A 73 -5.64 22.66 -6.13
CA PRO A 73 -6.67 23.15 -7.03
C PRO A 73 -7.35 21.91 -7.63
N SER A 74 -8.66 21.97 -7.81
CA SER A 74 -9.50 20.96 -8.46
C SER A 74 -8.97 20.42 -9.80
N ASP A 75 -7.97 21.09 -10.37
CA ASP A 75 -7.38 20.80 -11.68
C ASP A 75 -6.18 19.81 -11.64
N ARG A 76 -5.81 19.26 -10.48
CA ARG A 76 -4.66 18.33 -10.36
C ARG A 76 -5.09 16.86 -10.30
N TYR A 77 -4.78 16.09 -11.35
CA TYR A 77 -5.02 14.64 -11.43
C TYR A 77 -3.99 13.79 -10.64
N THR A 78 -2.85 14.37 -10.26
CA THR A 78 -1.78 13.68 -9.52
C THR A 78 -1.75 14.19 -8.08
N TYR A 79 -2.48 13.54 -7.17
CA TYR A 79 -2.36 13.76 -5.72
C TYR A 79 -1.71 12.55 -5.07
N LEU A 80 -0.84 12.80 -4.09
CA LEU A 80 -0.26 11.74 -3.26
C LEU A 80 -0.90 11.85 -1.87
N PRO A 81 -1.54 10.78 -1.35
CA PRO A 81 -2.08 10.82 0.00
C PRO A 81 -0.97 11.11 1.02
N PRO A 82 -1.30 11.76 2.17
CA PRO A 82 -0.29 12.25 3.10
C PRO A 82 0.47 11.09 3.74
N ASN A 83 -0.26 10.02 4.07
CA ASN A 83 0.25 8.74 4.55
C ASN A 83 -0.35 7.60 3.71
N HIS A 84 0.36 6.48 3.66
CA HIS A 84 -0.21 5.23 3.18
C HIS A 84 -1.28 4.75 4.18
N PRO A 85 -2.28 3.98 3.75
CA PRO A 85 -3.21 3.37 4.69
C PRO A 85 -2.43 2.44 5.65
N ASP A 86 -2.82 2.43 6.92
CA ASP A 86 -2.19 1.58 7.93
C ASP A 86 -2.23 0.12 7.46
N THR A 87 -1.06 -0.51 7.41
CA THR A 87 -0.95 -1.92 7.01
C THR A 87 -1.11 -2.78 8.24
N VAL A 88 -2.08 -3.68 8.22
CA VAL A 88 -2.23 -4.65 9.30
C VAL A 88 -1.30 -5.82 9.05
N GLU A 89 -0.33 -6.02 9.93
CA GLU A 89 0.56 -7.18 9.88
C GLU A 89 -0.17 -8.44 10.33
N TRP A 90 -0.08 -9.48 9.51
CA TRP A 90 -0.63 -10.78 9.87
C TRP A 90 0.15 -11.33 11.07
N THR A 91 -0.56 -11.61 12.16
CA THR A 91 0.06 -12.00 13.44
C THR A 91 -0.61 -13.26 14.00
N LYS A 92 0.17 -14.08 14.71
CA LYS A 92 -0.38 -15.20 15.48
C LYS A 92 -0.82 -14.71 16.85
N TYR A 93 -2.06 -14.99 17.21
CA TYR A 93 -2.64 -14.59 18.48
C TYR A 93 -2.88 -15.82 19.35
N THR A 94 -2.51 -15.75 20.62
CA THR A 94 -3.02 -16.66 21.66
C THR A 94 -4.30 -16.10 22.27
N PRO A 95 -5.14 -16.92 22.95
CA PRO A 95 -6.33 -16.42 23.65
C PRO A 95 -6.04 -15.24 24.59
N ARG A 96 -4.91 -15.26 25.32
CA ARG A 96 -4.48 -14.16 26.19
C ARG A 96 -4.13 -12.89 25.42
N THR A 97 -3.36 -13.00 24.35
CA THR A 97 -2.98 -11.82 23.54
C THR A 97 -4.19 -11.24 22.79
N LEU A 98 -5.12 -12.09 22.36
CA LEU A 98 -6.36 -11.66 21.71
C LEU A 98 -7.27 -10.90 22.67
N ALA A 99 -7.32 -11.33 23.94
CA ALA A 99 -8.16 -10.71 24.99
C ALA A 99 -7.82 -9.24 25.29
N ILE A 100 -6.61 -8.78 24.92
CA ILE A 100 -6.21 -7.38 25.05
C ILE A 100 -7.01 -6.48 24.10
N TYR A 101 -7.48 -7.03 22.99
CA TYR A 101 -8.18 -6.30 21.92
C TYR A 101 -9.71 -6.41 22.05
N ASP A 102 -10.24 -6.03 23.21
CA ASP A 102 -11.68 -6.01 23.49
C ASP A 102 -12.34 -4.63 23.23
N GLY A 103 -11.56 -3.63 22.83
CA GLY A 103 -12.00 -2.26 22.57
C GLY A 103 -12.25 -1.39 23.82
N THR A 104 -11.85 -1.86 25.01
CA THR A 104 -11.92 -1.09 26.26
C THR A 104 -10.68 -0.23 26.52
N GLY A 105 -9.58 -0.49 25.81
CA GLY A 105 -8.32 0.22 26.01
C GLY A 105 -8.39 1.69 25.58
N THR A 106 -7.84 2.57 26.39
CA THR A 106 -7.87 4.03 26.21
C THR A 106 -6.69 4.58 25.43
N THR A 107 -5.75 3.73 25.01
CA THR A 107 -4.52 4.13 24.31
C THR A 107 -4.71 4.04 22.80
N ASP A 108 -4.51 5.17 22.11
CA ASP A 108 -4.80 5.38 20.68
C ASP A 108 -4.12 4.41 19.69
N GLN A 109 -3.13 3.63 20.12
CA GLN A 109 -2.34 2.76 19.23
C GLN A 109 -2.77 1.28 19.23
N ASP A 110 -3.40 0.79 20.31
CA ASP A 110 -3.79 -0.64 20.42
C ASP A 110 -5.11 -0.89 21.15
N GLY A 111 -5.48 -0.01 22.10
CA GLY A 111 -6.62 -0.24 22.99
C GLY A 111 -7.99 -0.04 22.35
N SER A 112 -8.05 0.69 21.24
CA SER A 112 -9.30 0.97 20.53
C SER A 112 -9.70 -0.13 19.54
N ARG A 113 -8.78 -1.03 19.20
CA ARG A 113 -9.01 -2.12 18.25
C ARG A 113 -9.80 -3.24 18.90
N ILE A 114 -10.72 -3.80 18.12
CA ILE A 114 -11.56 -4.91 18.55
C ILE A 114 -11.28 -6.07 17.61
N LEU A 115 -10.70 -7.13 18.15
CA LEU A 115 -10.45 -8.36 17.43
C LEU A 115 -11.36 -9.47 17.95
N LEU A 116 -11.70 -10.42 17.10
CA LEU A 116 -12.34 -11.68 17.53
C LEU A 116 -11.90 -12.81 16.63
N ALA A 117 -11.98 -14.03 17.13
CA ALA A 117 -11.64 -15.22 16.36
C ALA A 117 -12.88 -16.04 15.99
N ILE A 118 -12.90 -16.56 14.76
CA ILE A 118 -13.87 -17.56 14.29
C ILE A 118 -13.09 -18.62 13.52
N ASN A 119 -13.24 -19.88 13.92
CA ASN A 119 -12.59 -21.03 13.31
C ASN A 119 -11.07 -20.82 13.15
N ARG A 120 -10.40 -20.43 14.24
CA ARG A 120 -8.99 -20.02 14.32
C ARG A 120 -8.58 -18.83 13.44
N LYS A 121 -9.47 -18.15 12.72
CA LYS A 121 -9.15 -16.93 11.98
C LYS A 121 -9.47 -15.70 12.82
N VAL A 122 -8.51 -14.77 12.92
CA VAL A 122 -8.70 -13.52 13.69
C VAL A 122 -9.14 -12.41 12.74
N PHE A 123 -10.27 -11.78 13.07
CA PHE A 123 -10.88 -10.71 12.30
C PHE A 123 -10.78 -9.38 13.06
N ASP A 124 -10.47 -8.31 12.34
CA ASP A 124 -10.57 -6.95 12.86
C ASP A 124 -11.97 -6.39 12.66
N VAL A 125 -12.70 -6.30 13.77
CA VAL A 125 -14.08 -5.84 13.83
C VAL A 125 -14.19 -4.43 14.40
N THR A 126 -13.09 -3.66 14.42
CA THR A 126 -13.05 -2.28 14.92
C THR A 126 -14.04 -1.37 14.18
N LYS A 127 -14.26 -1.59 12.88
CA LYS A 127 -15.30 -0.89 12.08
C LYS A 127 -16.72 -1.12 12.62
N GLY A 128 -16.93 -2.22 13.35
CA GLY A 128 -18.19 -2.61 13.98
C GLY A 128 -18.27 -2.28 15.48
N LYS A 129 -17.53 -1.27 15.97
CA LYS A 129 -17.46 -0.91 17.40
C LYS A 129 -18.82 -0.74 18.09
N ASN A 130 -19.86 -0.31 17.39
CA ASN A 130 -21.22 -0.21 17.96
C ASN A 130 -21.82 -1.56 18.36
N PHE A 131 -21.34 -2.66 17.77
CA PHE A 131 -21.84 -4.01 18.00
C PHE A 131 -20.93 -4.79 18.95
N TYR A 132 -19.62 -4.76 18.69
CA TYR A 132 -18.62 -5.57 19.40
C TYR A 132 -17.85 -4.77 20.45
N GLY A 133 -18.01 -3.45 20.51
CA GLY A 133 -17.34 -2.63 21.52
C GLY A 133 -18.02 -2.73 22.89
N PRO A 134 -17.44 -2.07 23.90
CA PRO A 134 -18.00 -2.05 25.24
C PRO A 134 -19.44 -1.49 25.24
N GLY A 135 -20.37 -2.26 25.81
CA GLY A 135 -21.80 -1.93 25.84
C GLY A 135 -22.58 -2.30 24.57
N GLY A 136 -21.93 -2.85 23.54
CA GLY A 136 -22.59 -3.41 22.38
C GLY A 136 -23.26 -4.77 22.66
N PRO A 137 -24.29 -5.16 21.89
CA PRO A 137 -25.01 -6.42 22.09
C PRO A 137 -24.13 -7.66 21.91
N TYR A 138 -23.01 -7.55 21.18
CA TYR A 138 -22.08 -8.64 20.88
C TYR A 138 -20.69 -8.38 21.47
N GLY A 139 -20.59 -7.51 22.49
CA GLY A 139 -19.33 -7.18 23.15
C GLY A 139 -18.72 -8.37 23.92
N ASN A 140 -19.50 -9.40 24.22
CA ASN A 140 -19.03 -10.65 24.81
C ASN A 140 -17.99 -11.39 23.94
N PHE A 141 -18.04 -11.21 22.62
CA PHE A 141 -17.09 -11.82 21.68
C PHE A 141 -15.82 -10.99 21.47
N ALA A 142 -15.76 -9.77 22.01
CA ALA A 142 -14.61 -8.90 21.87
C ALA A 142 -13.37 -9.52 22.55
N GLY A 143 -12.28 -9.65 21.80
CA GLY A 143 -11.04 -10.27 22.26
C GLY A 143 -11.16 -11.76 22.57
N ARG A 144 -12.16 -12.47 22.04
CA ARG A 144 -12.42 -13.88 22.35
C ARG A 144 -12.55 -14.75 21.11
N ASP A 145 -12.46 -16.06 21.32
CA ASP A 145 -12.88 -17.05 20.34
C ASP A 145 -14.41 -17.19 20.38
N ALA A 146 -15.04 -16.76 19.29
CA ALA A 146 -16.49 -16.79 19.11
C ALA A 146 -16.98 -18.05 18.39
N SER A 147 -16.08 -18.97 18.01
CA SER A 147 -16.40 -20.11 17.14
C SER A 147 -17.59 -20.95 17.64
N ARG A 148 -17.59 -21.33 18.92
CA ARG A 148 -18.68 -22.10 19.52
C ARG A 148 -19.98 -21.29 19.62
N GLY A 149 -19.90 -20.02 19.99
CA GLY A 149 -21.05 -19.11 20.03
C GLY A 149 -21.71 -18.98 18.66
N MET A 150 -20.92 -18.86 17.59
CA MET A 150 -21.42 -18.80 16.21
C MET A 150 -22.02 -20.14 15.75
N ALA A 151 -21.38 -21.25 16.11
CA ALA A 151 -21.86 -22.59 15.77
C ALA A 151 -23.24 -22.88 16.38
N LYS A 152 -23.39 -22.57 17.68
CA LYS A 152 -24.63 -22.77 18.45
C LYS A 152 -25.62 -21.61 18.36
N GLN A 153 -25.25 -20.53 17.67
CA GLN A 153 -26.01 -19.30 17.56
C GLN A 153 -26.42 -18.73 18.93
N SER A 154 -25.53 -18.82 19.91
CA SER A 154 -25.74 -18.35 21.28
C SER A 154 -24.72 -17.29 21.66
N PHE A 155 -25.18 -16.31 22.46
CA PHE A 155 -24.37 -15.23 23.03
C PHE A 155 -24.04 -15.48 24.52
N ASP A 156 -24.37 -16.67 25.04
CA ASP A 156 -24.16 -17.00 26.44
C ASP A 156 -22.67 -17.04 26.76
N LEU A 157 -22.29 -16.50 27.92
CA LEU A 157 -20.89 -16.46 28.36
C LEU A 157 -20.29 -17.87 28.53
N GLU A 158 -21.13 -18.88 28.79
CA GLU A 158 -20.71 -20.28 28.90
C GLU A 158 -20.23 -20.88 27.57
N MET A 159 -20.63 -20.28 26.44
CA MET A 159 -20.21 -20.72 25.11
C MET A 159 -18.85 -20.14 24.71
N LEU A 160 -18.31 -19.19 25.48
CA LEU A 160 -16.99 -18.64 25.25
C LEU A 160 -15.92 -19.57 25.81
N THR A 161 -14.86 -19.78 25.04
CA THR A 161 -13.69 -20.53 25.53
C THR A 161 -13.04 -19.75 26.68
N PRO A 162 -12.85 -20.36 27.86
CA PRO A 162 -12.14 -19.71 28.96
C PRO A 162 -10.70 -19.40 28.56
N LEU A 163 -10.20 -18.22 28.96
CA LEU A 163 -8.84 -17.77 28.62
C LEU A 163 -7.73 -18.65 29.21
N ASP A 164 -8.01 -19.30 30.34
CA ASP A 164 -7.04 -20.15 31.05
C ASP A 164 -7.00 -21.60 30.53
N LYS A 165 -7.83 -21.93 29.51
CA LYS A 165 -7.91 -23.28 28.94
C LYS A 165 -7.38 -23.28 27.50
N PRO A 166 -6.95 -24.46 26.99
CA PRO A 166 -6.65 -24.63 25.58
C PRO A 166 -7.81 -24.20 24.69
N ILE A 167 -7.50 -23.86 23.43
CA ILE A 167 -8.52 -23.52 22.44
C ILE A 167 -9.50 -24.68 22.30
N ASP A 168 -10.75 -24.31 22.12
CA ASP A 168 -11.80 -25.27 21.88
C ASP A 168 -11.62 -25.95 20.53
N LYS A 169 -11.52 -27.28 20.54
CA LYS A 169 -11.36 -28.06 19.31
C LYS A 169 -12.65 -28.23 18.52
N LEU A 170 -13.81 -27.92 19.13
CA LEU A 170 -15.13 -27.97 18.49
C LEU A 170 -15.52 -29.36 17.94
N GLU A 171 -14.90 -30.42 18.45
CA GLU A 171 -15.12 -31.80 17.99
C GLU A 171 -16.51 -32.35 18.35
N ASP A 172 -17.17 -31.75 19.34
CA ASP A 172 -18.51 -32.11 19.81
C ASP A 172 -19.65 -31.50 18.98
N LEU A 173 -19.33 -30.65 18.00
CA LEU A 173 -20.33 -30.00 17.16
C LEU A 173 -20.92 -30.95 16.11
N THR A 174 -22.23 -30.82 15.90
CA THR A 174 -22.96 -31.47 14.82
C THR A 174 -22.60 -30.86 13.46
N ALA A 175 -22.85 -31.60 12.37
CA ALA A 175 -22.61 -31.11 11.02
C ALA A 175 -23.36 -29.82 10.69
N SER A 176 -24.57 -29.64 11.24
CA SER A 176 -25.34 -28.39 11.12
C SER A 176 -24.69 -27.22 11.86
N GLU A 177 -24.20 -27.42 13.08
CA GLU A 177 -23.54 -26.37 13.86
C GLU A 177 -22.21 -25.95 13.20
N VAL A 178 -21.44 -26.92 12.68
CA VAL A 178 -20.22 -26.63 11.90
C VAL A 178 -20.55 -25.84 10.64
N LYS A 179 -21.66 -26.15 9.97
CA LYS A 179 -22.12 -25.40 8.79
C LYS A 179 -22.47 -23.96 9.16
N ASN A 180 -23.22 -23.75 10.24
CA ASN A 180 -23.57 -22.41 10.74
C ASN A 180 -22.32 -21.58 11.05
N MET A 181 -21.33 -22.17 11.73
CA MET A 181 -20.06 -21.51 12.01
C MET A 181 -19.34 -21.07 10.73
N LYS A 182 -19.27 -21.95 9.71
CA LYS A 182 -18.61 -21.64 8.43
C LYS A 182 -19.37 -20.57 7.63
N GLU A 183 -20.69 -20.55 7.70
CA GLU A 183 -21.50 -19.48 7.09
C GLU A 183 -21.17 -18.13 7.73
N TRP A 184 -21.09 -18.06 9.06
CA TRP A 184 -20.65 -16.88 9.78
C TRP A 184 -19.21 -16.48 9.43
N GLU A 185 -18.28 -17.43 9.37
CA GLU A 185 -16.91 -17.20 8.91
C GLU A 185 -16.87 -16.54 7.52
N GLY A 186 -17.71 -17.01 6.59
CA GLY A 186 -17.87 -16.42 5.26
C GLY A 186 -18.40 -15.00 5.29
N HIS A 187 -19.43 -14.72 6.11
CA HIS A 187 -19.97 -13.38 6.30
C HIS A 187 -18.92 -12.41 6.86
N PHE A 188 -18.11 -12.85 7.82
CA PHE A 188 -17.03 -12.04 8.39
C PHE A 188 -15.92 -11.79 7.38
N THR A 189 -15.52 -12.80 6.61
CA THR A 189 -14.50 -12.66 5.56
C THR A 189 -14.89 -11.62 4.49
N GLY A 190 -16.18 -11.50 4.18
CA GLY A 190 -16.67 -10.48 3.24
C GLY A 190 -16.72 -9.06 3.80
N LYS A 191 -16.80 -8.90 5.14
CA LYS A 191 -17.04 -7.60 5.80
C LYS A 191 -15.81 -7.04 6.52
N TYR A 192 -14.99 -7.91 7.08
CA TYR A 192 -13.86 -7.59 7.95
C TYR A 192 -12.56 -8.19 7.40
N GLY A 193 -11.45 -7.53 7.70
CA GLY A 193 -10.13 -8.04 7.31
C GLY A 193 -9.67 -9.15 8.26
N ILE A 194 -9.07 -10.20 7.70
CA ILE A 194 -8.36 -11.22 8.49
C ILE A 194 -6.98 -10.65 8.84
N VAL A 195 -6.70 -10.57 10.13
CA VAL A 195 -5.46 -9.96 10.67
C VAL A 195 -4.52 -10.99 11.28
N GLY A 196 -4.92 -12.25 11.31
CA GLY A 196 -4.13 -13.29 11.95
C GLY A 196 -4.82 -14.64 12.07
N GLU A 197 -4.16 -15.50 12.83
CA GLU A 197 -4.63 -16.82 13.22
C GLU A 197 -4.55 -16.97 14.73
N LEU A 198 -5.56 -17.62 15.31
CA LEU A 198 -5.62 -17.97 16.72
C LEU A 198 -4.94 -19.33 16.91
N ILE A 199 -3.90 -19.33 17.74
CA ILE A 199 -3.06 -20.48 18.05
C ILE A 199 -3.10 -20.78 19.55
N ASP A 200 -2.85 -22.04 19.90
CA ASP A 200 -2.79 -22.45 21.29
C ASP A 200 -1.56 -21.85 21.99
N GLU A 201 -1.62 -21.68 23.32
CA GLU A 201 -0.48 -21.13 24.07
C GLU A 201 0.80 -21.96 23.95
N THR A 202 0.66 -23.26 23.65
CA THR A 202 1.78 -24.17 23.42
C THR A 202 2.47 -23.97 22.06
N GLU A 203 1.80 -23.31 21.12
CA GLU A 203 2.27 -23.11 19.73
C GLU A 203 2.80 -21.69 19.47
N ALA A 204 2.80 -20.85 20.52
CA ALA A 204 3.16 -19.43 20.49
C ALA A 204 4.67 -19.17 20.43
#